data_AF-A0A249PIE3-F1
#
_entry.id   AF-A0A249PIE3-F1
#
_cell.length_a   1.000
_cell.length_b   1.000
_cell.length_c   1.000
_cell.angle_alpha   90.00
_cell.angle_beta   90.00
_cell.angle_gamma   90.00
#
_symmetry.space_group_name_H-M   'P 1'
#
loop_
_entity.id
_entity.type
_entity.pdbx_description
1 polymer ?
#
loop_
_entity_poly.entity_id
_entity_poly.type
_entity_poly.pdbx_seq_one_letter_code
_entity_poly.pdbx_strand_id
1 'polypeptide(L)'
;MAELATLPLFWSLTQKKVVVAGGSDAAAWKAELIAASGAEVHLYAPRAGLGEALLDLLDRGAAHAGGRFIHHDEAWHEDIFADAALAIADCEEDYEAEAFFNAARAAGVPVNVIDKPAFCQFQFGSIVNRSPVVVAISTGGAAPILAQAIRRRIETLLPPAIKRWAMIAQAIRERVNAQLQPGAARRSFWERFVDRAFVDTPEEGVETRLVAEMGRLAMPRPAIGRVTIVGAGPGDAELLTLKAVRALQAADVILYDERISNDVLELARREAKRILVSQPNPSASGRPMAEDGARIAALAKAGKRVVRLQPGNPMATSVSLEEADWLERLGIAVELVAGVDADSGDAAGAAMAVRATDATPGRAHIASH
;
A
#
# COMPACT_ATOMS: atom_id res chain seq x y z
N MET A 1 6.16 6.42 -14.46
CA MET A 1 5.01 5.66 -13.91
C MET A 1 4.57 4.72 -15.00
N ALA A 2 4.50 3.42 -14.71
CA ALA A 2 3.99 2.44 -15.68
C ALA A 2 2.50 2.69 -15.99
N GLU A 3 2.03 2.18 -17.12
CA GLU A 3 0.61 2.22 -17.48
C GLU A 3 -0.24 1.53 -16.41
N LEU A 4 -1.38 2.15 -16.06
CA LEU A 4 -2.31 1.63 -15.06
C LEU A 4 -3.63 1.24 -15.75
N ALA A 5 -4.04 -0.02 -15.59
CA ALA A 5 -5.23 -0.56 -16.28
C ALA A 5 -6.55 0.14 -15.90
N THR A 6 -6.68 0.63 -14.68
CA THR A 6 -7.86 1.36 -14.19
C THR A 6 -7.48 2.22 -12.98
N LEU A 7 -8.25 3.28 -12.70
CA LEU A 7 -8.04 4.14 -11.54
C LEU A 7 -8.69 3.50 -10.28
N PRO A 8 -7.92 3.04 -9.28
CA PRO A 8 -8.49 2.56 -8.03
C PRO A 8 -8.90 3.74 -7.15
N LEU A 9 -10.20 3.86 -6.87
CA LEU A 9 -10.75 4.91 -6.01
C LEU A 9 -11.71 4.33 -4.97
N PHE A 10 -11.77 4.97 -3.80
CA PHE A 10 -12.75 4.68 -2.77
C PHE A 10 -13.75 5.83 -2.73
N TRP A 11 -15.01 5.54 -3.09
CA TRP A 11 -16.06 6.54 -3.18
C TRP A 11 -17.01 6.40 -1.98
N SER A 12 -17.12 7.44 -1.16
CA SER A 12 -18.16 7.53 -0.12
C SER A 12 -19.55 7.78 -0.74
N LEU A 13 -20.49 6.90 -0.41
CA LEU A 13 -21.89 7.00 -0.80
C LEU A 13 -22.80 7.38 0.37
N THR A 14 -22.24 7.85 1.49
CA THR A 14 -23.00 8.27 2.66
C THR A 14 -24.03 9.34 2.28
N GLN A 15 -25.31 9.05 2.52
CA GLN A 15 -26.45 9.92 2.18
C GLN A 15 -26.62 10.22 0.69
N LYS A 16 -25.99 9.44 -0.20
CA LYS A 16 -26.17 9.58 -1.65
C LYS A 16 -27.26 8.66 -2.15
N LYS A 17 -28.08 9.16 -3.08
CA LYS A 17 -29.02 8.36 -3.86
C LYS A 17 -28.25 7.47 -4.83
N VAL A 18 -28.57 6.18 -4.85
CA VAL A 18 -28.08 5.22 -5.85
C VAL A 18 -29.26 4.47 -6.44
N VAL A 19 -29.30 4.39 -7.76
CA VAL A 19 -30.33 3.65 -8.51
C VAL A 19 -29.86 2.22 -8.73
N VAL A 20 -30.73 1.26 -8.44
CA VAL A 20 -30.56 -0.14 -8.80
C VAL A 20 -31.83 -0.59 -9.52
N ALA A 21 -31.70 -0.99 -10.78
CA ALA A 21 -32.79 -1.54 -11.59
C ALA A 21 -32.63 -3.06 -11.73
N GLY A 22 -33.73 -3.80 -11.63
CA GLY A 22 -33.74 -5.26 -11.73
C GLY A 22 -33.94 -5.96 -10.38
N GLY A 23 -34.55 -7.14 -10.44
CA GLY A 23 -35.02 -7.89 -9.27
C GLY A 23 -34.20 -9.13 -8.90
N SER A 24 -33.07 -9.38 -9.54
CA SER A 24 -32.31 -10.62 -9.36
C SER A 24 -31.49 -10.69 -8.07
N ASP A 25 -30.95 -11.87 -7.77
CA ASP A 25 -29.98 -12.09 -6.69
C ASP A 25 -28.70 -11.26 -6.89
N ALA A 26 -28.28 -11.04 -8.15
CA ALA A 26 -27.13 -10.21 -8.45
C ALA A 26 -27.40 -8.74 -8.13
N ALA A 27 -28.59 -8.24 -8.46
CA ALA A 27 -29.05 -6.91 -8.07
C ALA A 27 -29.14 -6.79 -6.54
N ALA A 28 -29.61 -7.82 -5.84
CA ALA A 28 -29.65 -7.85 -4.38
C ALA A 28 -28.27 -7.72 -3.74
N TRP A 29 -27.29 -8.46 -4.23
CA TRP A 29 -25.91 -8.35 -3.74
C TRP A 29 -25.32 -6.95 -3.94
N LYS A 30 -25.58 -6.31 -5.10
CA LYS A 30 -25.14 -4.93 -5.37
C LYS A 30 -25.82 -3.94 -4.45
N ALA A 31 -27.14 -4.06 -4.28
CA ALA A 31 -27.93 -3.21 -3.39
C ALA A 31 -27.41 -3.29 -1.94
N GLU A 32 -27.18 -4.50 -1.43
CA GLU A 32 -26.66 -4.72 -0.08
C GLU A 32 -25.27 -4.09 0.11
N LEU A 33 -24.35 -4.30 -0.84
CA LEU A 33 -23.00 -3.72 -0.81
C LEU A 33 -23.04 -2.18 -0.80
N ILE A 34 -23.89 -1.59 -1.63
CA ILE A 34 -24.03 -0.14 -1.75
C ILE A 34 -24.67 0.44 -0.48
N ALA A 35 -25.73 -0.17 0.03
CA ALA A 35 -26.36 0.25 1.28
C ALA A 35 -25.39 0.13 2.46
N ALA A 36 -24.53 -0.90 2.47
CA ALA A 36 -23.48 -1.07 3.49
C ALA A 36 -22.42 0.05 3.49
N SER A 37 -22.34 0.86 2.42
CA SER A 37 -21.52 2.07 2.35
C SER A 37 -22.25 3.36 2.75
N GLY A 38 -23.50 3.24 3.22
CA GLY A 38 -24.32 4.34 3.74
C GLY A 38 -25.18 5.04 2.68
N ALA A 39 -25.41 4.41 1.53
CA ALA A 39 -26.24 4.95 0.47
C ALA A 39 -27.73 4.76 0.72
N GLU A 40 -28.52 5.62 0.09
CA GLU A 40 -29.95 5.45 -0.10
C GLU A 40 -30.19 4.76 -1.43
N VAL A 41 -30.53 3.47 -1.38
CA VAL A 41 -30.67 2.63 -2.57
C VAL A 41 -32.12 2.63 -3.03
N HIS A 42 -32.35 3.22 -4.19
CA HIS A 42 -33.65 3.21 -4.87
C HIS A 42 -33.69 2.01 -5.81
N LEU A 43 -34.49 1.01 -5.44
CA LEU A 43 -34.68 -0.24 -6.17
C LEU A 43 -35.90 -0.14 -7.08
N TYR A 44 -35.70 -0.20 -8.39
CA TYR A 44 -36.75 -0.18 -9.41
C TYR A 44 -36.90 -1.57 -10.01
N ALA A 45 -37.95 -2.28 -9.58
CA ALA A 45 -38.37 -3.54 -10.17
C ALA A 45 -39.81 -3.85 -9.72
N PRO A 46 -40.68 -4.37 -10.60
CA PRO A 46 -42.00 -4.85 -10.19
C PRO A 46 -41.87 -5.90 -9.07
N ARG A 47 -42.72 -5.83 -8.05
CA ARG A 47 -42.70 -6.71 -6.88
C ARG A 47 -42.80 -8.18 -7.28
N ALA A 48 -43.56 -8.47 -8.33
CA ALA A 48 -43.72 -9.81 -8.90
C ALA A 48 -42.42 -10.37 -9.53
N GLY A 49 -41.46 -9.50 -9.87
CA GLY A 49 -40.16 -9.86 -10.44
C GLY A 49 -39.01 -9.84 -9.44
N LEU A 50 -39.27 -9.64 -8.13
CA LEU A 50 -38.22 -9.69 -7.12
C LEU A 50 -37.88 -11.15 -6.77
N GLY A 51 -36.60 -11.49 -6.86
CA GLY A 51 -36.06 -12.73 -6.33
C GLY A 51 -36.11 -12.79 -4.80
N GLU A 52 -35.99 -13.99 -4.26
CA GLU A 52 -36.06 -14.24 -2.81
C GLU A 52 -35.00 -13.45 -2.04
N ALA A 53 -33.78 -13.33 -2.57
CA ALA A 53 -32.69 -12.60 -1.92
C ALA A 53 -33.00 -11.10 -1.78
N LEU A 54 -33.69 -10.50 -2.75
CA LEU A 54 -34.06 -9.09 -2.70
C LEU A 54 -35.20 -8.84 -1.71
N LEU A 55 -36.19 -9.72 -1.68
CA LEU A 55 -37.29 -9.65 -0.72
C LEU A 55 -36.77 -9.74 0.72
N ASP A 56 -35.92 -10.72 1.00
CA ASP A 56 -35.26 -10.88 2.30
C ASP A 56 -34.39 -9.66 2.65
N LEU A 57 -33.68 -9.08 1.68
CA LEU A 57 -32.89 -7.86 1.89
C LEU A 57 -33.76 -6.65 2.27
N LEU A 58 -34.92 -6.48 1.61
CA LEU A 58 -35.87 -5.42 1.92
C LEU A 58 -36.47 -5.58 3.32
N ASP A 59 -36.80 -6.81 3.71
CA ASP A 59 -37.35 -7.13 5.04
C ASP A 59 -36.30 -6.93 6.15
N ARG A 60 -35.06 -7.35 5.91
CA ARG A 60 -33.94 -7.19 6.87
C ARG A 60 -33.50 -5.73 7.02
N GLY A 61 -33.61 -4.94 5.95
CA GLY A 61 -33.07 -3.58 5.90
C GLY A 61 -31.54 -3.53 5.80
N ALA A 62 -31.00 -2.31 5.75
CA ALA A 62 -29.56 -2.10 5.55
C ALA A 62 -28.76 -2.36 6.85
N ALA A 63 -27.63 -3.06 6.73
CA ALA A 63 -26.74 -3.32 7.87
C ALA A 63 -26.03 -2.07 8.40
N HIS A 64 -25.87 -1.04 7.57
CA HIS A 64 -25.25 0.24 7.96
C HIS A 64 -26.35 1.23 8.38
N ALA A 65 -26.21 1.86 9.55
CA ALA A 65 -27.24 2.75 10.10
C ALA A 65 -27.62 3.95 9.21
N GLY A 66 -26.68 4.41 8.38
CA GLY A 66 -26.92 5.46 7.38
C GLY A 66 -27.41 4.97 6.02
N GLY A 67 -27.46 3.65 5.79
CA GLY A 67 -27.96 3.08 4.55
C GLY A 67 -29.45 2.76 4.65
N ARG A 68 -30.16 2.77 3.52
CA ARG A 68 -31.56 2.32 3.45
C ARG A 68 -31.95 1.86 2.06
N PHE A 69 -33.02 1.08 1.98
CA PHE A 69 -33.66 0.68 0.74
C PHE A 69 -34.99 1.40 0.55
N ILE A 70 -35.25 1.83 -0.68
CA ILE A 70 -36.54 2.36 -1.11
C ILE A 70 -36.93 1.58 -2.34
N HIS A 71 -37.92 0.70 -2.20
CA HIS A 71 -38.44 -0.09 -3.31
C HIS A 71 -39.55 0.69 -4.04
N HIS A 72 -39.39 0.81 -5.35
CA HIS A 72 -40.37 1.31 -6.29
C HIS A 72 -40.92 0.11 -7.06
N ASP A 73 -42.21 -0.18 -6.88
CA ASP A 73 -42.92 -1.30 -7.52
C ASP A 73 -43.27 -0.96 -8.97
N GLU A 74 -42.24 -0.70 -9.77
CA GLU A 74 -42.34 -0.32 -11.17
C GLU A 74 -41.03 -0.64 -11.91
N ALA A 75 -41.09 -0.63 -13.25
CA ALA A 75 -39.90 -0.71 -14.08
C ALA A 75 -39.12 0.61 -14.03
N TRP A 76 -37.83 0.56 -14.36
CA TRP A 76 -37.01 1.76 -14.47
C TRP A 76 -37.48 2.66 -15.63
N HIS A 77 -37.29 3.97 -15.49
CA HIS A 77 -37.56 4.97 -16.54
C HIS A 77 -36.51 6.09 -16.47
N GLU A 78 -36.47 6.98 -17.47
CA GLU A 78 -35.37 7.97 -17.61
C GLU A 78 -35.28 8.99 -16.47
N ASP A 79 -36.38 9.32 -15.77
CA ASP A 79 -36.37 10.35 -14.73
C ASP A 79 -35.75 9.87 -13.41
N ILE A 80 -35.55 8.57 -13.22
CA ILE A 80 -35.04 8.01 -11.95
C ILE A 80 -33.60 8.43 -11.65
N PHE A 81 -32.85 8.83 -12.69
CA PHE A 81 -31.43 9.19 -12.60
C PHE A 81 -31.19 10.57 -11.98
N ALA A 82 -32.23 11.41 -11.84
CA ALA A 82 -32.11 12.71 -11.21
C ALA A 82 -31.49 12.58 -9.79
N ASP A 83 -30.44 13.36 -9.54
CA ASP A 83 -29.64 13.39 -8.30
C ASP A 83 -28.99 12.06 -7.89
N ALA A 84 -28.98 11.05 -8.76
CA ALA A 84 -28.32 9.79 -8.49
C ALA A 84 -26.80 9.94 -8.59
N ALA A 85 -26.08 9.40 -7.60
CA ALA A 85 -24.62 9.36 -7.62
C ALA A 85 -24.07 8.20 -8.46
N LEU A 86 -24.87 7.14 -8.62
CA LEU A 86 -24.51 5.91 -9.31
C LEU A 86 -25.78 5.23 -9.81
N ALA A 87 -25.67 4.51 -10.93
CA ALA A 87 -26.72 3.67 -11.46
C ALA A 87 -26.19 2.24 -11.72
N ILE A 88 -26.98 1.24 -11.32
CA ILE A 88 -26.73 -0.16 -11.59
C ILE A 88 -27.98 -0.77 -12.19
N ALA A 89 -27.82 -1.61 -13.19
CA ALA A 89 -28.92 -2.42 -13.70
C ALA A 89 -28.52 -3.87 -13.84
N ASP A 90 -29.48 -4.75 -13.60
CA ASP A 90 -29.47 -6.10 -14.13
C ASP A 90 -30.48 -6.18 -15.27
N CYS A 91 -29.98 -6.30 -16.49
CA CYS A 91 -30.78 -6.32 -17.72
C CYS A 91 -30.63 -7.66 -18.40
N GLU A 92 -31.74 -8.30 -18.75
CA GLU A 92 -31.70 -9.59 -19.46
C GLU A 92 -31.13 -9.41 -20.87
N GLU A 93 -31.65 -8.42 -21.59
CA GLU A 93 -31.39 -8.22 -23.01
C GLU A 93 -30.41 -7.05 -23.27
N ASP A 94 -29.65 -7.12 -24.36
CA ASP A 94 -28.63 -6.10 -24.68
C ASP A 94 -29.26 -4.75 -25.04
N TYR A 95 -30.44 -4.74 -25.66
CA TYR A 95 -31.15 -3.50 -25.98
C TYR A 95 -31.58 -2.74 -24.71
N GLU A 96 -31.97 -3.47 -23.65
CA GLU A 96 -32.35 -2.88 -22.37
C GLU A 96 -31.12 -2.30 -21.67
N ALA A 97 -30.01 -3.05 -21.67
CA ALA A 97 -28.73 -2.61 -21.14
C ALA A 97 -28.22 -1.35 -21.85
N GLU A 98 -28.34 -1.29 -23.17
CA GLU A 98 -27.99 -0.12 -23.98
C GLU A 98 -28.88 1.09 -23.63
N ALA A 99 -30.19 0.88 -23.50
CA ALA A 99 -31.12 1.94 -23.12
C ALA A 99 -30.80 2.51 -21.73
N PHE A 100 -30.61 1.65 -20.73
CA PHE A 100 -30.25 2.06 -19.36
C PHE A 100 -28.90 2.80 -19.34
N PHE A 101 -27.91 2.28 -20.05
CA PHE A 101 -26.58 2.90 -20.18
C PHE A 101 -26.66 4.29 -20.80
N ASN A 102 -27.41 4.46 -21.89
CA ASN A 102 -27.55 5.74 -22.57
C ASN A 102 -28.31 6.76 -21.71
N ALA A 103 -29.39 6.34 -21.04
CA ALA A 103 -30.17 7.21 -20.16
C ALA A 103 -29.36 7.70 -18.95
N ALA A 104 -28.66 6.79 -18.26
CA ALA A 104 -27.79 7.15 -17.14
C ALA A 104 -26.67 8.11 -17.57
N ARG A 105 -26.04 7.86 -18.74
CA ARG A 105 -25.01 8.74 -19.29
C ARG A 105 -25.54 10.11 -19.67
N ALA A 106 -26.73 10.19 -20.25
CA ALA A 106 -27.37 11.46 -20.57
C ALA A 106 -27.61 12.31 -19.31
N ALA A 107 -27.93 11.66 -18.19
CA ALA A 107 -28.08 12.28 -16.88
C ALA A 107 -26.74 12.57 -16.15
N GLY A 108 -25.59 12.20 -16.73
CA GLY A 108 -24.27 12.36 -16.11
C GLY A 108 -24.00 11.40 -14.94
N VAL A 109 -24.77 10.31 -14.84
CA VAL A 109 -24.67 9.32 -13.76
C VAL A 109 -23.78 8.17 -14.18
N PRO A 110 -22.70 7.84 -13.42
CA PRO A 110 -21.87 6.68 -13.72
C PRO A 110 -22.67 5.37 -13.63
N VAL A 111 -22.53 4.53 -14.66
CA VAL A 111 -23.34 3.33 -14.85
C VAL A 111 -22.53 2.02 -14.86
N ASN A 112 -23.11 0.97 -14.25
CA ASN A 112 -22.63 -0.41 -14.33
C ASN A 112 -23.82 -1.35 -14.61
N VAL A 113 -23.78 -2.06 -15.73
CA VAL A 113 -24.75 -3.13 -16.01
C VAL A 113 -24.11 -4.47 -15.65
N ILE A 114 -24.78 -5.25 -14.81
CA ILE A 114 -24.30 -6.54 -14.32
C ILE A 114 -24.07 -7.48 -15.50
N ASP A 115 -22.93 -8.19 -15.48
CA ASP A 115 -22.50 -9.15 -16.50
C ASP A 115 -22.43 -8.64 -17.95
N LYS A 116 -22.52 -7.32 -18.16
CA LYS A 116 -22.38 -6.68 -19.49
C LYS A 116 -21.30 -5.61 -19.50
N PRO A 117 -20.00 -5.99 -19.64
CA PRO A 117 -18.87 -5.06 -19.58
C PRO A 117 -18.92 -3.93 -20.62
N ALA A 118 -19.53 -4.15 -21.78
CA ALA A 118 -19.69 -3.14 -22.83
C ALA A 118 -20.56 -1.94 -22.38
N PHE A 119 -21.44 -2.16 -21.40
CA PHE A 119 -22.35 -1.16 -20.84
C PHE A 119 -21.92 -0.73 -19.43
N CYS A 120 -20.62 -0.72 -19.14
CA CYS A 120 -20.06 -0.33 -17.85
C CYS A 120 -19.04 0.81 -17.98
N GLN A 121 -19.15 1.82 -17.13
CA GLN A 121 -18.12 2.87 -16.97
C GLN A 121 -17.17 2.60 -15.80
N PHE A 122 -17.56 1.69 -14.90
CA PHE A 122 -16.75 1.24 -13.78
C PHE A 122 -17.03 -0.24 -13.49
N GLN A 123 -16.16 -0.85 -12.69
CA GLN A 123 -16.24 -2.26 -12.33
C GLN A 123 -16.17 -2.44 -10.82
N PHE A 124 -16.87 -3.44 -10.30
CA PHE A 124 -16.70 -3.88 -8.93
C PHE A 124 -15.55 -4.89 -8.85
N GLY A 125 -14.58 -4.62 -7.98
CA GLY A 125 -13.53 -5.57 -7.65
C GLY A 125 -13.94 -6.56 -6.56
N SER A 126 -13.03 -7.50 -6.26
CA SER A 126 -13.11 -8.26 -5.00
C SER A 126 -12.80 -7.36 -3.82
N ILE A 127 -13.59 -7.44 -2.76
CA ILE A 127 -13.48 -6.57 -1.58
C ILE A 127 -13.14 -7.41 -0.35
N VAL A 128 -12.12 -6.98 0.40
CA VAL A 128 -11.91 -7.41 1.80
C VAL A 128 -12.39 -6.28 2.69
N ASN A 129 -13.45 -6.53 3.46
CA ASN A 129 -14.03 -5.55 4.36
C ASN A 129 -13.63 -5.83 5.82
N ARG A 130 -12.92 -4.88 6.42
CA ARG A 130 -12.60 -4.75 7.85
C ARG A 130 -12.87 -3.32 8.30
N SER A 131 -13.97 -2.71 7.82
CA SER A 131 -14.27 -1.29 7.96
C SER A 131 -13.94 -0.75 9.36
N PRO A 132 -13.18 0.36 9.44
CA PRO A 132 -12.89 1.29 8.35
C PRO A 132 -11.73 0.89 7.40
N VAL A 133 -11.09 -0.27 7.59
CA VAL A 133 -10.08 -0.78 6.66
C VAL A 133 -10.77 -1.54 5.52
N VAL A 134 -10.60 -1.07 4.29
CA VAL A 134 -11.15 -1.70 3.09
C VAL A 134 -10.04 -1.93 2.08
N VAL A 135 -10.00 -3.11 1.48
CA VAL A 135 -9.10 -3.43 0.37
C VAL A 135 -9.93 -3.81 -0.84
N ALA A 136 -9.67 -3.15 -1.98
CA ALA A 136 -10.27 -3.46 -3.27
C ALA A 136 -9.23 -4.10 -4.19
N ILE A 137 -9.62 -5.16 -4.88
CA ILE A 137 -8.77 -5.96 -5.77
C ILE A 137 -9.44 -6.00 -7.13
N SER A 138 -8.75 -5.52 -8.17
CA SER A 138 -9.20 -5.62 -9.55
C SER A 138 -8.19 -6.41 -10.38
N THR A 139 -8.70 -7.25 -11.28
CA THR A 139 -7.93 -7.96 -12.31
C THR A 139 -8.33 -7.50 -13.72
N GLY A 140 -9.02 -6.37 -13.84
CA GLY A 140 -9.54 -5.86 -15.12
C GLY A 140 -10.55 -6.82 -15.78
N GLY A 141 -11.20 -7.68 -14.99
CA GLY A 141 -12.12 -8.72 -15.48
C GLY A 141 -11.45 -9.97 -16.04
N ALA A 142 -10.12 -10.00 -16.20
CA ALA A 142 -9.42 -11.08 -16.90
C ALA A 142 -9.37 -12.42 -16.13
N ALA A 143 -9.44 -12.39 -14.79
CA ALA A 143 -9.29 -13.60 -13.98
C ALA A 143 -10.03 -13.48 -12.63
N PRO A 144 -11.32 -13.87 -12.56
CA PRO A 144 -12.09 -13.90 -11.31
C PRO A 144 -11.46 -14.81 -10.25
N ILE A 145 -10.96 -15.98 -10.66
CA ILE A 145 -10.31 -16.94 -9.75
C ILE A 145 -9.03 -16.37 -9.14
N LEU A 146 -8.25 -15.60 -9.91
CA LEU A 146 -7.06 -14.92 -9.40
C LEU A 146 -7.43 -13.85 -8.37
N ALA A 147 -8.47 -13.04 -8.63
CA ALA A 147 -8.97 -12.05 -7.68
C ALA A 147 -9.41 -12.71 -6.36
N GLN A 148 -10.09 -13.86 -6.42
CA GLN A 148 -10.46 -14.65 -5.24
C GLN A 148 -9.25 -15.22 -4.49
N ALA A 149 -8.21 -15.68 -5.19
CA ALA A 149 -6.98 -16.16 -4.56
C ALA A 149 -6.23 -15.04 -3.84
N ILE A 150 -6.14 -13.84 -4.45
CA ILE A 150 -5.56 -12.64 -3.83
C ILE A 150 -6.38 -12.25 -2.60
N ARG A 151 -7.71 -12.19 -2.73
CA ARG A 151 -8.63 -11.87 -1.63
C ARG A 151 -8.40 -12.77 -0.42
N ARG A 152 -8.39 -14.10 -0.63
CA ARG A 152 -8.17 -15.08 0.45
C ARG A 152 -6.85 -14.87 1.18
N ARG A 153 -5.76 -14.60 0.44
CA ARG A 153 -4.45 -14.32 1.05
C ARG A 153 -4.47 -13.03 1.88
N ILE A 154 -5.11 -11.98 1.38
CA ILE A 154 -5.25 -10.71 2.12
C ILE A 154 -6.13 -10.89 3.35
N GLU A 155 -7.20 -11.67 3.28
CA GLU A 155 -8.04 -11.99 4.44
C GLU A 155 -7.25 -12.70 5.55
N THR A 156 -6.30 -13.55 5.21
CA THR A 156 -5.37 -14.19 6.18
C THR A 156 -4.39 -13.19 6.78
N LEU A 157 -3.93 -12.22 6.00
CA LEU A 157 -2.97 -11.20 6.44
C LEU A 157 -3.58 -10.09 7.27
N LEU A 158 -4.91 -9.90 7.23
CA LEU A 158 -5.62 -8.85 7.96
C LEU A 158 -6.36 -9.43 9.18
N PRO A 159 -5.79 -9.30 10.40
CA PRO A 159 -6.40 -9.85 11.60
C PRO A 159 -7.79 -9.25 11.84
N PRO A 160 -8.75 -10.01 12.40
CA PRO A 160 -10.07 -9.46 12.75
C PRO A 160 -10.00 -8.22 13.66
N ALA A 161 -8.98 -8.15 14.52
CA ALA A 161 -8.73 -7.02 15.41
C ALA A 161 -8.39 -5.70 14.68
N ILE A 162 -7.98 -5.74 13.40
CA ILE A 162 -7.58 -4.55 12.64
C ILE A 162 -8.69 -3.51 12.56
N LYS A 163 -9.96 -3.94 12.55
CA LYS A 163 -11.13 -3.06 12.61
C LYS A 163 -11.11 -2.18 13.87
N ARG A 164 -10.88 -2.80 15.03
CA ARG A 164 -10.82 -2.07 16.32
C ARG A 164 -9.64 -1.12 16.37
N TRP A 165 -8.47 -1.58 15.94
CA TRP A 165 -7.30 -0.71 15.83
C TRP A 165 -7.54 0.48 14.92
N ALA A 166 -8.15 0.29 13.75
CA ALA A 166 -8.42 1.39 12.84
C ALA A 166 -9.44 2.41 13.40
N MET A 167 -10.44 1.95 14.15
CA MET A 167 -11.35 2.85 14.89
C MET A 167 -10.60 3.66 15.97
N ILE A 168 -9.72 3.00 16.74
CA ILE A 168 -8.86 3.69 17.72
C ILE A 168 -7.97 4.72 17.02
N ALA A 169 -7.36 4.37 15.88
CA ALA A 169 -6.54 5.27 15.10
C ALA A 169 -7.31 6.53 14.69
N GLN A 170 -8.55 6.38 14.21
CA GLN A 170 -9.44 7.50 13.87
C GLN A 170 -9.73 8.36 15.11
N ALA A 171 -10.04 7.75 16.26
CA ALA A 171 -10.36 8.47 17.49
C ALA A 171 -9.17 9.27 18.06
N ILE A 172 -7.94 8.76 17.93
CA ILE A 172 -6.74 9.42 18.49
C ILE A 172 -6.00 10.31 17.49
N ARG A 173 -6.27 10.21 16.18
CA ARG A 173 -5.51 10.88 15.11
C ARG A 173 -5.35 12.38 15.34
N GLU A 174 -6.43 13.09 15.64
CA GLU A 174 -6.39 14.54 15.86
C GLU A 174 -5.57 14.92 17.09
N ARG A 175 -5.66 14.13 18.18
CA ARG A 175 -4.84 14.34 19.39
C ARG A 175 -3.36 14.14 19.09
N VAL A 176 -3.02 13.08 18.35
CA VAL A 176 -1.65 12.79 17.90
C VAL A 176 -1.12 13.92 17.03
N ASN A 177 -1.94 14.45 16.11
CA ASN A 177 -1.56 15.55 15.23
C ASN A 177 -1.33 16.86 16.00
N ALA A 178 -2.12 17.11 17.04
CA ALA A 178 -1.96 18.31 17.87
C ALA A 178 -0.71 18.25 18.76
N GLN A 179 -0.38 17.07 19.33
CA GLN A 179 0.72 16.95 20.29
C GLN A 179 2.08 16.63 19.67
N LEU A 180 2.13 15.83 18.60
CA LEU A 180 3.37 15.44 17.96
C LEU A 180 3.52 16.18 16.64
N GLN A 181 4.54 17.02 16.49
CA GLN A 181 4.83 17.67 15.21
C GLN A 181 5.20 16.63 14.13
N PRO A 182 4.96 16.92 12.83
CA PRO A 182 5.42 16.06 11.73
C PRO A 182 6.92 15.77 11.85
N GLY A 183 7.31 14.50 11.91
CA GLY A 183 8.71 14.13 12.13
C GLY A 183 8.91 12.75 12.76
N ALA A 184 10.04 12.57 13.44
CA ALA A 184 10.43 11.27 14.00
C ALA A 184 9.53 10.78 15.13
N ALA A 185 9.13 11.66 16.06
CA ALA A 185 8.25 11.28 17.16
C ALA A 185 6.88 10.79 16.66
N ARG A 186 6.22 11.55 15.78
CA ARG A 186 4.92 11.16 15.20
C ARG A 186 5.01 9.86 14.40
N ARG A 187 6.07 9.66 13.61
CA ARG A 187 6.28 8.39 12.88
C ARG A 187 6.52 7.23 13.82
N SER A 188 7.40 7.38 14.82
CA SER A 188 7.67 6.31 15.78
C SER A 188 6.42 5.89 16.54
N PHE A 189 5.53 6.84 16.86
CA PHE A 189 4.22 6.53 17.42
C PHE A 189 3.40 5.63 16.48
N TRP A 190 3.24 6.03 15.21
CA TRP A 190 2.44 5.27 14.25
C TRP A 190 3.05 3.94 13.84
N GLU A 191 4.38 3.83 13.74
CA GLU A 191 5.08 2.57 13.50
C GLU A 191 4.77 1.57 14.61
N ARG A 192 4.96 1.97 15.88
CA ARG A 192 4.62 1.11 17.03
C ARG A 192 3.13 0.80 17.13
N PHE A 193 2.28 1.73 16.72
CA PHE A 193 0.85 1.50 16.64
C PHE A 193 0.52 0.39 15.63
N VAL A 194 1.11 0.46 14.43
CA VAL A 194 0.91 -0.52 13.36
C VAL A 194 1.47 -1.89 13.76
N ASP A 195 2.65 -1.94 14.38
CA ASP A 195 3.24 -3.19 14.86
C ASP A 195 2.28 -3.94 15.79
N ARG A 196 1.62 -3.23 16.71
CA ARG A 196 0.60 -3.80 17.60
C ARG A 196 -0.67 -4.16 16.84
N ALA A 197 -1.06 -3.37 15.84
CA ALA A 197 -2.31 -3.56 15.11
C ALA A 197 -2.40 -4.92 14.37
N PHE A 198 -1.25 -5.49 14.01
CA PHE A 198 -1.14 -6.78 13.32
C PHE A 198 -0.87 -7.97 14.25
N VAL A 199 -0.51 -7.73 15.51
CA VAL A 199 -0.14 -8.78 16.48
C VAL A 199 -1.18 -8.92 17.58
N ASP A 200 -1.63 -7.80 18.13
CA ASP A 200 -2.41 -7.75 19.35
C ASP A 200 -3.90 -7.52 19.08
N THR A 201 -4.73 -8.01 19.99
CA THR A 201 -6.11 -7.56 20.12
C THR A 201 -6.16 -6.38 21.10
N PRO A 202 -6.78 -5.23 20.74
CA PRO A 202 -6.79 -4.08 21.63
C PRO A 202 -7.65 -4.38 22.87
N GLU A 203 -7.01 -4.35 24.03
CA GLU A 203 -7.64 -4.49 25.35
C GLU A 203 -8.31 -3.18 25.79
N GLU A 204 -9.13 -3.27 26.83
CA GLU A 204 -9.71 -2.10 27.49
C GLU A 204 -8.61 -1.15 28.01
N GLY A 205 -8.82 0.17 27.86
CA GLY A 205 -7.83 1.18 28.25
C GLY A 205 -6.60 1.33 27.33
N VAL A 206 -6.56 0.64 26.18
CA VAL A 206 -5.47 0.82 25.19
C VAL A 206 -5.32 2.27 24.74
N GLU A 207 -6.42 3.02 24.58
CA GLU A 207 -6.39 4.44 24.22
C GLU A 207 -5.63 5.27 25.26
N THR A 208 -5.87 5.04 26.54
CA THR A 208 -5.16 5.72 27.63
C THR A 208 -3.66 5.43 27.59
N ARG A 209 -3.28 4.17 27.32
CA ARG A 209 -1.86 3.79 27.15
C ARG A 209 -1.21 4.48 25.95
N LEU A 210 -1.91 4.57 24.82
CA LEU A 210 -1.44 5.27 23.62
C LEU A 210 -1.28 6.77 23.87
N VAL A 211 -2.22 7.40 24.57
CA VAL A 211 -2.13 8.81 24.96
C VAL A 211 -0.92 9.06 25.88
N ALA A 212 -0.67 8.16 26.84
CA ALA A 212 0.52 8.25 27.69
C ALA A 212 1.84 8.04 26.90
N GLU A 213 1.85 7.16 25.90
CA GLU A 213 2.99 6.98 25.00
C GLU A 213 3.23 8.22 24.14
N MET A 214 2.17 8.82 23.60
CA MET A 214 2.22 10.08 22.87
C MET A 214 2.84 11.18 23.74
N GLY A 215 2.42 11.34 25.01
CA GLY A 215 3.02 12.32 25.92
C GLY A 215 4.51 12.10 26.15
N ARG A 216 4.96 10.84 26.25
CA ARG A 216 6.39 10.50 26.36
C ARG A 216 7.19 10.85 25.10
N LEU A 217 6.59 10.71 23.92
CA LEU A 217 7.22 11.05 22.63
C LEU A 217 7.19 12.55 22.34
N ALA A 218 6.25 13.29 22.93
CA ALA A 218 6.14 14.74 22.80
C ALA A 218 7.22 15.47 23.61
N MET A 219 7.76 14.84 24.66
CA MET A 219 8.86 15.42 25.43
C MET A 219 10.10 15.57 24.54
N PRO A 220 10.68 16.79 24.44
CA PRO A 220 11.89 17.01 23.67
C PRO A 220 13.04 16.23 24.31
N ARG A 221 13.35 15.07 23.73
CA ARG A 221 14.65 14.44 23.91
C ARG A 221 15.57 15.00 22.83
N PRO A 222 16.80 15.42 23.14
CA PRO A 222 17.84 15.52 22.13
C PRO A 222 18.15 14.09 21.66
N ALA A 223 17.28 13.55 20.80
CA ALA A 223 17.54 12.29 20.13
C ALA A 223 18.42 12.64 18.94
N ILE A 224 19.74 12.52 19.12
CA ILE A 224 20.63 12.39 17.98
C ILE A 224 20.06 11.24 17.14
N GLY A 225 19.80 11.53 15.87
CA GLY A 225 19.34 10.56 14.89
C GLY A 225 20.37 9.48 14.66
N ARG A 226 20.09 8.57 13.73
CA ARG A 226 21.02 7.50 13.38
C ARG A 226 21.32 7.53 11.90
N VAL A 227 22.49 7.05 11.54
CA VAL A 227 22.91 6.84 10.16
C VAL A 227 22.93 5.35 9.89
N THR A 228 22.33 4.92 8.80
CA THR A 228 22.47 3.55 8.31
C THR A 228 23.16 3.60 6.95
N ILE A 229 24.36 3.05 6.85
CA ILE A 229 25.09 2.92 5.58
C ILE A 229 24.68 1.59 4.97
N VAL A 230 24.05 1.64 3.79
CA VAL A 230 23.37 0.50 3.17
C VAL A 230 24.01 0.18 1.82
N GLY A 231 24.36 -1.09 1.63
CA GLY A 231 24.77 -1.62 0.33
C GLY A 231 23.56 -1.91 -0.55
N ALA A 232 23.55 -1.31 -1.74
CA ALA A 232 22.51 -1.47 -2.74
C ALA A 232 22.70 -2.72 -3.63
N GLY A 233 23.81 -3.46 -3.48
CA GLY A 233 24.12 -4.56 -4.38
C GLY A 233 24.63 -4.07 -5.75
N PRO A 234 24.70 -4.96 -6.76
CA PRO A 234 25.22 -4.63 -8.09
C PRO A 234 24.27 -3.77 -8.94
N GLY A 235 23.02 -3.55 -8.51
CA GLY A 235 22.07 -2.65 -9.17
C GLY A 235 20.65 -3.20 -9.29
N ASP A 236 20.49 -4.53 -9.28
CA ASP A 236 19.17 -5.19 -9.25
C ASP A 236 18.52 -5.02 -7.88
N ALA A 237 17.29 -4.50 -7.86
CA ALA A 237 16.52 -4.27 -6.65
C ALA A 237 16.17 -5.58 -5.90
N GLU A 238 16.08 -6.72 -6.59
CA GLU A 238 15.84 -8.03 -5.96
C GLU A 238 17.05 -8.54 -5.16
N LEU A 239 18.24 -7.99 -5.42
CA LEU A 239 19.48 -8.33 -4.70
C LEU A 239 19.68 -7.48 -3.44
N LEU A 240 18.75 -6.58 -3.11
CA LEU A 240 18.76 -5.91 -1.82
C LEU A 240 18.50 -6.91 -0.70
N THR A 241 19.30 -6.80 0.36
CA THR A 241 19.01 -7.55 1.58
C THR A 241 17.69 -7.07 2.20
N LEU A 242 16.97 -7.97 2.88
CA LEU A 242 15.77 -7.59 3.62
C LEU A 242 16.03 -6.48 4.65
N LYS A 243 17.25 -6.42 5.21
CA LYS A 243 17.67 -5.37 6.12
C LYS A 243 17.84 -4.02 5.40
N ALA A 244 18.37 -4.00 4.18
CA ALA A 244 18.46 -2.80 3.34
C ALA A 244 17.08 -2.24 3.00
N VAL A 245 16.14 -3.09 2.59
CA VAL A 245 14.76 -2.69 2.31
C VAL A 245 14.09 -2.06 3.55
N ARG A 246 14.23 -2.71 4.72
CA ARG A 246 13.72 -2.16 5.99
C ARG A 246 14.33 -0.80 6.33
N ALA A 247 15.63 -0.62 6.09
CA ALA A 247 16.30 0.67 6.31
C ALA A 247 15.75 1.76 5.37
N LEU A 248 15.55 1.46 4.08
CA LEU A 248 15.00 2.37 3.08
C LEU A 248 13.54 2.77 3.39
N GLN A 249 12.74 1.85 3.91
CA GLN A 249 11.36 2.11 4.32
C GLN A 249 11.27 2.95 5.60
N ALA A 250 12.27 2.87 6.49
CA ALA A 250 12.32 3.64 7.74
C ALA A 250 12.95 5.05 7.57
N ALA A 251 13.74 5.27 6.51
CA ALA A 251 14.56 6.45 6.30
C ALA A 251 13.76 7.76 6.27
N ASP A 252 14.26 8.81 6.93
CA ASP A 252 13.79 10.19 6.70
C ASP A 252 14.35 10.80 5.45
N VAL A 253 15.64 10.56 5.26
CA VAL A 253 16.46 11.13 4.21
C VAL A 253 17.35 10.02 3.68
N ILE A 254 17.41 9.92 2.35
CA ILE A 254 18.24 8.96 1.64
C ILE A 254 19.24 9.75 0.81
N LEU A 255 20.52 9.57 1.11
CA LEU A 255 21.63 10.08 0.31
C LEU A 255 22.14 8.96 -0.58
N TYR A 256 22.16 9.19 -1.88
CA TYR A 256 22.51 8.20 -2.89
C TYR A 256 23.31 8.84 -4.02
N ASP A 257 24.09 8.06 -4.76
CA ASP A 257 24.79 8.52 -5.96
C ASP A 257 24.17 7.93 -7.24
N GLU A 258 24.64 8.38 -8.40
CA GLU A 258 24.10 8.06 -9.73
C GLU A 258 24.16 6.57 -10.10
N ARG A 259 24.95 5.75 -9.39
CA ARG A 259 25.07 4.31 -9.65
C ARG A 259 23.93 3.50 -9.04
N ILE A 260 23.08 4.13 -8.22
CA ILE A 260 21.90 3.49 -7.65
C ILE A 260 20.77 3.54 -8.67
N SER A 261 20.22 2.38 -9.01
CA SER A 261 19.07 2.26 -9.92
C SER A 261 17.81 2.90 -9.34
N ASN A 262 16.92 3.40 -10.21
CA ASN A 262 15.65 3.96 -9.76
C ASN A 262 14.77 2.91 -9.08
N ASP A 263 14.86 1.65 -9.50
CA ASP A 263 14.07 0.55 -8.93
C ASP A 263 14.39 0.31 -7.45
N VAL A 264 15.66 0.44 -7.05
CA VAL A 264 16.06 0.43 -5.63
C VAL A 264 15.44 1.61 -4.87
N LEU A 265 15.37 2.79 -5.48
CA LEU A 265 14.79 3.99 -4.86
C LEU A 265 13.26 3.90 -4.74
N GLU A 266 12.58 3.20 -5.64
CA GLU A 266 11.13 2.94 -5.57
C GLU A 266 10.74 2.08 -4.36
N LEU A 267 11.65 1.24 -3.86
CA LEU A 267 11.44 0.45 -2.63
C LEU A 267 11.51 1.29 -1.35
N ALA A 268 12.04 2.51 -1.44
CA ALA A 268 12.12 3.43 -0.32
C ALA A 268 10.75 4.02 0.03
N ARG A 269 10.64 4.54 1.26
CA ARG A 269 9.45 5.28 1.69
C ARG A 269 9.16 6.45 0.74
N ARG A 270 7.90 6.57 0.30
CA ARG A 270 7.43 7.62 -0.63
C ARG A 270 7.71 9.05 -0.14
N GLU A 271 7.64 9.29 1.18
CA GLU A 271 7.90 10.61 1.79
C GLU A 271 9.35 10.78 2.27
N ALA A 272 10.27 9.84 1.99
CA ALA A 272 11.68 10.05 2.30
C ALA A 272 12.27 11.12 1.38
N LYS A 273 13.00 12.09 1.95
CA LYS A 273 13.71 13.08 1.14
C LYS A 273 14.88 12.39 0.46
N ARG A 274 14.88 12.36 -0.87
CA ARG A 274 15.97 11.82 -1.68
C ARG A 274 16.97 12.94 -1.99
N ILE A 275 18.25 12.70 -1.75
CA ILE A 275 19.33 13.66 -1.94
C ILE A 275 20.40 12.97 -2.79
N LEU A 276 20.59 13.45 -4.01
CA LEU A 276 21.71 13.04 -4.83
C LEU A 276 23.00 13.65 -4.26
N VAL A 277 24.03 12.82 -4.10
CA VAL A 277 25.36 13.24 -3.68
C VAL A 277 26.37 13.03 -4.80
N SER A 278 27.46 13.80 -4.77
CA SER A 278 28.51 13.71 -5.78
C SER A 278 29.28 12.40 -5.64
N GLN A 279 29.81 11.90 -6.75
CA GLN A 279 30.69 10.73 -6.70
C GLN A 279 31.93 11.05 -5.85
N PRO A 280 32.44 10.10 -5.04
CA PRO A 280 33.75 10.24 -4.42
C PRO A 280 34.77 10.38 -5.56
N ASN A 281 35.29 11.58 -5.79
CA ASN A 281 36.30 11.79 -6.81
C ASN A 281 37.67 11.36 -6.24
N PRO A 282 38.28 10.26 -6.73
CA PRO A 282 39.53 9.73 -6.19
C PRO A 282 40.71 10.69 -6.36
N SER A 283 40.62 11.69 -7.25
CA SER A 283 41.65 12.72 -7.46
C SER A 283 41.36 14.05 -6.75
N ALA A 284 40.19 14.21 -6.13
CA ALA A 284 39.89 15.38 -5.29
C ALA A 284 40.28 15.08 -3.83
N SER A 285 41.26 15.80 -3.31
CA SER A 285 41.70 15.72 -1.92
C SER A 285 40.53 15.94 -0.94
N GLY A 286 39.90 14.88 -0.43
CA GLY A 286 39.00 14.82 0.74
C GLY A 286 37.75 15.73 0.80
N ARG A 287 37.59 16.70 -0.11
CA ARG A 287 36.57 17.75 -0.03
C ARG A 287 35.13 17.26 -0.28
N PRO A 288 34.84 16.44 -1.30
CA PRO A 288 33.46 15.96 -1.53
C PRO A 288 32.96 15.08 -0.37
N MET A 289 33.83 14.21 0.15
CA MET A 289 33.55 13.35 1.31
C MET A 289 33.28 14.18 2.58
N ALA A 290 33.99 15.29 2.75
CA ALA A 290 33.80 16.20 3.89
C ALA A 290 32.46 16.93 3.84
N GLU A 291 31.99 17.32 2.65
CA GLU A 291 30.70 18.02 2.47
C GLU A 291 29.50 17.08 2.68
N ASP A 292 29.52 15.90 2.07
CA ASP A 292 28.45 14.91 2.23
C ASP A 292 28.41 14.34 3.65
N GLY A 293 29.57 14.03 4.22
CA GLY A 293 29.70 13.60 5.62
C GLY A 293 29.16 14.66 6.59
N ALA A 294 29.53 15.94 6.40
CA ALA A 294 29.00 17.04 7.22
C ALA A 294 27.48 17.17 7.08
N ARG A 295 26.92 16.96 5.89
CA ARG A 295 25.48 16.98 5.65
C ARG A 295 24.77 15.82 6.34
N ILE A 296 25.32 14.60 6.25
CA ILE A 296 24.82 13.41 6.96
C ILE A 296 24.82 13.69 8.47
N ALA A 297 25.92 14.22 8.99
CA ALA A 297 26.07 14.54 10.41
C ALA A 297 25.07 15.60 10.86
N ALA A 298 24.85 16.66 10.09
CA ALA A 298 23.88 17.70 10.40
C ALA A 298 22.43 17.16 10.43
N LEU A 299 22.06 16.31 9.47
CA LEU A 299 20.75 15.67 9.41
C LEU A 299 20.53 14.71 10.59
N ALA A 300 21.54 13.90 10.93
CA ALA A 300 21.50 13.02 12.09
C ALA A 300 21.39 13.83 13.39
N LYS A 301 22.19 14.89 13.57
CA LYS A 301 22.08 15.79 14.74
C LYS A 301 20.73 16.50 14.84
N ALA A 302 20.04 16.71 13.73
CA ALA A 302 18.65 17.18 13.69
C ALA A 302 17.61 16.08 13.98
N GLY A 303 18.04 14.89 14.44
CA GLY A 303 17.17 13.78 14.84
C GLY A 303 16.61 12.94 13.70
N LYS A 304 17.18 13.05 12.48
CA LYS A 304 16.71 12.28 11.32
C LYS A 304 17.30 10.87 11.28
N ARG A 305 16.53 9.90 10.78
CA ARG A 305 17.05 8.59 10.33
C ARG A 305 17.62 8.75 8.93
N VAL A 306 18.94 8.81 8.83
CA VAL A 306 19.63 9.06 7.56
C VAL A 306 20.08 7.73 6.98
N VAL A 307 19.72 7.43 5.73
CA VAL A 307 20.29 6.32 4.99
C VAL A 307 21.32 6.85 4.01
N ARG A 308 22.54 6.33 4.09
CA ARG A 308 23.60 6.53 3.08
C ARG A 308 23.64 5.28 2.21
N LEU A 309 23.00 5.36 1.05
CA LEU A 309 22.93 4.26 0.09
C LEU A 309 24.15 4.31 -0.82
N GLN A 310 24.85 3.19 -0.92
CA GLN A 310 26.09 3.03 -1.68
C GLN A 310 25.98 1.77 -2.57
N PRO A 311 26.60 1.76 -3.77
CA PRO A 311 26.59 0.57 -4.62
C PRO A 311 27.44 -0.55 -4.01
N GLY A 312 27.09 -1.79 -4.34
CA GLY A 312 27.78 -2.98 -3.85
C GLY A 312 27.61 -3.16 -2.35
N ASN A 313 28.72 -3.48 -1.66
CA ASN A 313 28.76 -3.78 -0.24
C ASN A 313 29.64 -2.78 0.52
N PRO A 314 29.06 -1.95 1.41
CA PRO A 314 29.82 -0.92 2.14
C PRO A 314 30.89 -1.53 3.05
N MET A 315 30.65 -2.73 3.57
CA MET A 315 31.58 -3.41 4.48
C MET A 315 32.85 -3.90 3.79
N ALA A 316 32.85 -4.00 2.47
CA ALA A 316 34.03 -4.39 1.67
C ALA A 316 34.93 -3.19 1.31
N THR A 317 34.55 -1.96 1.69
CA THR A 317 35.26 -0.74 1.26
C THR A 317 35.79 0.04 2.47
N SER A 318 37.08 0.39 2.46
CA SER A 318 37.71 1.17 3.54
C SER A 318 37.08 2.56 3.70
N VAL A 319 36.66 3.17 2.59
CA VAL A 319 36.04 4.51 2.58
C VAL A 319 34.77 4.56 3.42
N SER A 320 33.93 3.52 3.34
CA SER A 320 32.65 3.47 4.05
C SER A 320 32.83 3.19 5.53
N LEU A 321 33.87 2.42 5.88
CA LEU A 321 34.28 2.21 7.27
C LEU A 321 34.83 3.51 7.88
N GLU A 322 35.66 4.24 7.14
CA GLU A 322 36.17 5.55 7.59
C GLU A 322 35.05 6.59 7.78
N GLU A 323 34.05 6.60 6.90
CA GLU A 323 32.85 7.45 7.03
C GLU A 323 32.05 7.08 8.29
N ALA A 324 31.84 5.77 8.55
CA ALA A 324 31.18 5.28 9.75
C ALA A 324 31.93 5.71 11.02
N ASP A 325 33.23 5.43 11.09
CA ASP A 325 34.08 5.79 12.23
C ASP A 325 34.08 7.30 12.50
N TRP A 326 34.09 8.10 11.43
CA TRP A 326 34.05 9.56 11.55
C TRP A 326 32.72 10.06 12.13
N LEU A 327 31.59 9.49 11.69
CA LEU A 327 30.27 9.80 12.23
C LEU A 327 30.12 9.36 13.69
N GLU A 328 30.64 8.18 14.03
CA GLU A 328 30.63 7.67 15.42
C GLU A 328 31.42 8.56 16.38
N ARG A 329 32.60 9.06 15.94
CA ARG A 329 33.38 10.05 16.70
C ARG A 329 32.62 11.36 16.97
N LEU A 330 31.60 11.67 16.16
CA LEU A 330 30.73 12.83 16.37
C LEU A 330 29.53 12.52 17.29
N GLY A 331 29.47 11.33 17.89
CA GLY A 331 28.41 10.88 18.78
C GLY A 331 27.14 10.45 18.05
N ILE A 332 27.23 10.12 16.76
CA ILE A 332 26.09 9.67 15.95
C ILE A 332 26.11 8.15 15.89
N ALA A 333 24.97 7.51 16.18
CA ALA A 333 24.86 6.06 16.04
C ALA A 333 24.88 5.68 14.55
N VAL A 334 25.82 4.84 14.15
CA VAL A 334 25.96 4.32 12.78
C VAL A 334 25.68 2.82 12.76
N GLU A 335 24.99 2.36 11.72
CA GLU A 335 24.80 0.94 11.44
C GLU A 335 25.20 0.65 9.99
N LEU A 336 26.04 -0.36 9.80
CA LEU A 336 26.39 -0.87 8.46
C LEU A 336 25.46 -2.04 8.10
N VAL A 337 24.89 -1.96 6.90
CA VAL A 337 24.09 -3.03 6.30
C VAL A 337 24.80 -3.51 5.05
N ALA A 338 25.28 -4.76 5.11
CA ALA A 338 25.95 -5.40 3.98
C ALA A 338 25.03 -5.45 2.74
N GLY A 339 25.66 -5.28 1.58
CA GLY A 339 25.06 -5.50 0.26
C GLY A 339 25.69 -6.71 -0.42
N VAL A 340 25.11 -7.13 -1.54
CA VAL A 340 25.72 -8.13 -2.42
C VAL A 340 26.92 -7.50 -3.15
N ASP A 341 28.07 -8.15 -3.15
CA ASP A 341 29.28 -7.61 -3.79
C ASP A 341 29.09 -7.50 -5.32
N ALA A 342 29.56 -6.40 -5.92
CA ALA A 342 29.48 -6.20 -7.36
C ALA A 342 30.28 -7.27 -8.15
N ASP A 343 31.38 -7.77 -7.58
CA ASP A 343 32.22 -8.83 -8.18
C ASP A 343 31.58 -10.23 -8.11
N SER A 344 30.46 -10.40 -7.40
CA SER A 344 29.69 -11.65 -7.41
C SER A 344 28.71 -11.74 -8.60
N GLY A 345 28.64 -10.70 -9.44
CA GLY A 345 27.87 -10.68 -10.68
C GLY A 345 28.35 -11.70 -11.74
N ASP A 346 29.64 -12.04 -11.75
CA ASP A 346 30.17 -13.12 -12.61
C ASP A 346 29.84 -14.52 -12.06
N ALA A 347 29.54 -14.65 -10.76
CA ALA A 347 29.06 -15.91 -10.19
C ALA A 347 27.55 -16.12 -10.45
N ALA A 348 26.76 -15.04 -10.53
CA ALA A 348 25.35 -15.11 -10.91
C ALA A 348 25.16 -15.40 -12.41
N GLY A 349 26.04 -14.87 -13.27
CA GLY A 349 26.12 -15.25 -14.69
C GLY A 349 26.58 -16.71 -14.90
N ALA A 350 27.46 -17.21 -14.02
CA ALA A 350 27.92 -18.60 -14.07
C ALA A 350 26.90 -19.63 -13.52
N ALA A 351 25.93 -19.20 -12.71
CA ALA A 351 24.89 -20.09 -12.18
C ALA A 351 23.86 -20.53 -13.25
N MET A 352 23.80 -19.86 -14.40
CA MET A 352 23.03 -20.33 -15.57
C MET A 352 23.76 -21.37 -16.43
N ALA A 353 25.01 -21.73 -16.11
CA ALA A 353 25.80 -22.72 -16.86
C ALA A 353 26.06 -24.04 -16.10
N VAL A 354 25.51 -24.25 -14.90
CA VAL A 354 25.65 -25.51 -14.13
C VAL A 354 24.34 -26.31 -14.12
N ARG A 355 23.68 -26.40 -15.28
CA ARG A 355 22.66 -27.42 -15.58
C ARG A 355 22.82 -27.95 -17.00
N ALA A 356 23.97 -28.56 -17.27
CA ALA A 356 24.11 -29.61 -18.29
C ALA A 356 25.48 -30.27 -18.14
N THR A 357 25.55 -31.32 -17.33
CA THR A 357 26.20 -32.60 -17.68
C THR A 357 26.14 -33.52 -16.46
N ASP A 358 25.15 -34.41 -16.48
CA ASP A 358 25.29 -35.71 -15.82
C ASP A 358 26.41 -36.46 -16.55
N ALA A 359 27.57 -36.60 -15.91
CA ALA A 359 28.49 -37.73 -16.08
C ALA A 359 29.67 -37.60 -15.09
N THR A 360 29.60 -38.33 -13.98
CA THR A 360 30.81 -38.81 -13.25
C THR A 360 31.15 -40.21 -13.81
N PRO A 361 32.38 -40.77 -13.70
CA PRO A 361 33.54 -40.29 -12.93
C PRO A 361 34.92 -40.45 -13.64
N GLY A 362 35.96 -39.76 -13.14
CA GLY A 362 37.33 -40.05 -13.58
C GLY A 362 38.41 -39.22 -12.89
N ARG A 363 39.22 -39.90 -12.05
CA ARG A 363 40.45 -39.41 -11.41
C ARG A 363 41.38 -38.64 -12.37
N ALA A 364 41.96 -37.56 -11.89
CA ALA A 364 43.40 -37.30 -11.98
C ALA A 364 43.83 -36.26 -10.93
N HIS A 365 44.45 -36.74 -9.86
CA HIS A 365 45.44 -35.95 -9.14
C HIS A 365 46.63 -35.77 -10.09
N ILE A 366 46.99 -34.53 -10.40
CA ILE A 366 48.34 -34.17 -10.79
C ILE A 366 48.74 -33.01 -9.88
N ALA A 367 49.59 -33.35 -8.92
CA ALA A 367 50.41 -32.39 -8.22
C ALA A 367 51.59 -32.01 -9.12
N SER A 368 51.90 -30.71 -9.14
CA SER A 368 53.27 -30.21 -9.17
C SER A 368 53.41 -29.45 -7.84
N HIS A 369 54.35 -29.76 -6.94
CA HIS A 369 55.63 -30.45 -7.08
C HIS A 369 55.64 -31.98 -7.00
#